data_AF-A0A0J6US52-F1
#
_entry.id   AF-A0A0J6US52-F1
#
_cell.length_a   1.000
_cell.length_b   1.000
_cell.length_c   1.000
_cell.angle_alpha   90.00
_cell.angle_beta   90.00
_cell.angle_gamma   90.00
#
_symmetry.space_group_name_H-M   'P 1'
#
loop_
_entity.id
_entity.type
_entity.pdbx_description
1 polymer ?
#
loop_
_entity_poly.entity_id
_entity_poly.type
_entity_poly.pdbx_seq_one_letter_code
_entity_poly.pdbx_strand_id
1 'polypeptide(L)'
;MAWSGAALAVEVKLPAKAVIGPESRDVAMAFGCTPRQSRTAAGSLVIGVEVPNFDALEKRFDFGAFEGPTGTRKPLTEITVAQGVRLPASGAIAVDGTSFSLGVAAALRGEEAALRKLRTIAAAASAGPGTLRWRQESPRKGDAPILVTVPVSAADADRLKAALAPCLTGQ
;
A
#
# COMPACT_ATOMS: atom_id res chain seq x y z
N MET A 1 21.72 3.43 16.67
CA MET A 1 22.31 3.82 15.37
C MET A 1 21.21 4.49 14.56
N ALA A 2 21.22 5.83 14.52
CA ALA A 2 20.22 6.62 13.81
C ALA A 2 20.49 6.55 12.31
N TRP A 3 19.50 6.11 11.55
CA TRP A 3 19.57 6.00 10.09
C TRP A 3 19.25 7.38 9.49
N SER A 4 20.29 8.10 9.09
CA SER A 4 20.19 9.37 8.38
C SER A 4 20.73 9.17 6.97
N GLY A 5 19.85 8.86 6.02
CA GLY A 5 20.17 8.66 4.61
C GLY A 5 18.98 9.06 3.74
N ALA A 6 18.66 10.35 3.73
CA ALA A 6 17.62 10.91 2.89
C ALA A 6 18.08 10.96 1.42
N ALA A 7 17.65 9.99 0.62
CA ALA A 7 17.12 10.34 -0.69
C ALA A 7 15.62 10.22 -0.56
N LEU A 8 14.92 11.35 -0.74
CA LEU A 8 13.52 11.53 -0.40
C LEU A 8 12.69 10.47 -1.11
N ALA A 9 12.27 9.44 -0.37
CA ALA A 9 11.15 8.62 -0.79
C ALA A 9 9.98 9.59 -0.99
N VAL A 10 9.50 9.72 -2.23
CA VAL A 10 8.35 10.57 -2.49
C VAL A 10 7.14 9.75 -2.13
N GLU A 11 6.48 10.16 -1.06
CA GLU A 11 5.24 9.56 -0.59
C GLU A 11 4.08 10.53 -0.83
N VAL A 12 3.01 10.02 -1.44
CA VAL A 12 1.74 10.72 -1.57
C VAL A 12 0.71 9.97 -0.75
N LYS A 13 0.13 10.64 0.26
CA LYS A 13 -0.98 10.11 1.05
C LYS A 13 -2.29 10.69 0.57
N LEU A 14 -3.25 9.82 0.27
CA LEU A 14 -4.62 10.17 -0.10
C LEU A 14 -5.58 9.78 1.02
N PRO A 15 -6.57 10.63 1.35
CA PRO A 15 -7.60 10.28 2.31
C PRO A 15 -8.46 9.15 1.76
N ALA A 16 -8.84 8.23 2.63
CA ALA A 16 -9.55 7.02 2.27
C ALA A 16 -10.48 6.60 3.41
N LYS A 17 -11.43 5.74 3.09
CA LYS A 17 -12.34 5.15 4.08
C LYS A 17 -12.17 3.65 4.11
N ALA A 18 -11.86 3.10 5.29
CA ALA A 18 -11.88 1.67 5.55
C ALA A 18 -13.23 1.23 6.14
N VAL A 19 -13.65 0.02 5.80
CA VAL A 19 -14.77 -0.71 6.39
C VAL A 19 -14.26 -2.07 6.82
N ILE A 20 -14.52 -2.44 8.08
CA ILE A 20 -14.09 -3.69 8.70
C ILE A 20 -15.27 -4.24 9.50
N GLY A 21 -16.04 -5.13 8.88
CA GLY A 21 -17.33 -5.57 9.41
C GLY A 21 -18.29 -4.37 9.56
N PRO A 22 -18.87 -4.12 10.74
CA PRO A 22 -19.78 -2.99 10.97
C PRO A 22 -19.04 -1.66 11.24
N GLU A 23 -17.72 -1.67 11.41
CA GLU A 23 -16.95 -0.46 11.69
C GLU A 23 -16.48 0.22 10.41
N SER A 24 -16.45 1.55 10.43
CA SER A 24 -15.86 2.35 9.37
C SER A 24 -14.92 3.39 9.96
N ARG A 25 -13.78 3.61 9.30
CA ARG A 25 -12.73 4.52 9.76
C ARG A 25 -12.14 5.32 8.62
N ASP A 26 -11.72 6.52 8.93
CA ASP A 26 -10.86 7.29 8.04
C ASP A 26 -9.45 6.73 8.12
N VAL A 27 -8.87 6.47 6.96
CA VAL A 27 -7.53 5.90 6.76
C VAL A 27 -6.80 6.70 5.71
N ALA A 28 -5.48 6.51 5.61
CA ALA A 28 -4.69 7.10 4.53
C ALA A 28 -4.17 5.99 3.62
N MET A 29 -4.32 6.16 2.31
CA MET A 29 -3.62 5.34 1.33
C MET A 29 -2.35 6.04 0.89
N ALA A 30 -1.20 5.43 1.13
CA ALA A 30 0.11 5.91 0.76
C ALA A 30 0.60 5.25 -0.54
N PHE A 31 1.15 6.08 -1.43
CA PHE A 31 1.88 5.65 -2.61
C PHE A 31 3.32 6.15 -2.47
N GLY A 32 4.27 5.23 -2.43
CA GLY A 32 5.68 5.53 -2.23
C GLY A 32 6.52 5.11 -3.44
N CYS A 33 7.38 6.01 -3.91
CA CYS A 33 8.44 5.68 -4.86
C CYS A 33 9.80 5.97 -4.24
N THR A 34 10.63 4.93 -4.16
CA THR A 34 12.05 5.07 -3.87
C THR A 34 12.81 4.75 -5.16
N PRO A 35 13.36 5.75 -5.87
CA PRO A 35 14.09 5.51 -7.10
C PRO A 35 15.37 4.72 -6.82
N ARG A 36 15.88 4.07 -7.86
CA ARG A 36 17.17 3.38 -7.81
C ARG A 36 18.28 4.41 -7.62
N GLN A 37 19.02 4.33 -6.51
CA GLN A 37 20.09 5.30 -6.20
C GLN A 37 21.47 4.84 -6.67
N SER A 38 21.68 3.53 -6.81
CA SER A 38 22.98 2.97 -7.20
C SER A 38 22.81 1.60 -7.85
N ARG A 39 23.93 1.00 -8.28
CA ARG A 39 23.91 -0.37 -8.82
C ARG A 39 23.45 -1.40 -7.77
N THR A 40 23.66 -1.13 -6.48
CA THR A 40 23.38 -2.03 -5.36
C THR A 40 22.07 -1.73 -4.62
N ALA A 41 21.56 -0.49 -4.70
CA ALA A 41 20.26 -0.12 -4.14
C ALA A 41 19.17 -0.29 -5.20
N ALA A 42 18.31 -1.30 -5.05
CA ALA A 42 17.29 -1.64 -6.05
C ALA A 42 16.22 -0.55 -6.23
N GLY A 43 15.92 0.26 -5.21
CA GLY A 43 14.71 1.09 -5.19
C GLY A 43 13.44 0.23 -5.06
N SER A 44 12.30 0.88 -4.84
CA SER A 44 11.02 0.19 -4.63
C SER A 44 9.82 1.05 -5.01
N LEU A 45 8.75 0.37 -5.41
CA LEU A 45 7.41 0.94 -5.53
C LEU A 45 6.53 0.32 -4.44
N VAL A 46 5.82 1.16 -3.68
CA VAL A 46 4.99 0.75 -2.54
C VAL A 46 3.61 1.38 -2.65
N ILE A 47 2.58 0.60 -2.37
CA ILE A 47 1.20 1.07 -2.16
C ILE A 47 0.72 0.47 -0.86
N GLY A 48 0.26 1.28 0.08
CA GLY A 48 -0.19 0.79 1.38
C GLY A 48 -1.31 1.62 1.98
N VAL A 49 -1.97 1.05 2.98
CA VAL A 49 -3.00 1.71 3.78
C VAL A 49 -2.50 1.79 5.20
N GLU A 50 -2.61 2.98 5.78
CA GLU A 50 -2.34 3.24 7.18
C GLU A 50 -3.67 3.16 7.96
N VAL A 51 -3.76 2.18 8.87
CA VAL A 51 -4.95 1.97 9.70
C VAL A 51 -4.63 2.48 11.11
N PRO A 52 -5.20 3.63 11.52
CA PRO A 52 -5.00 4.17 12.86
C PRO A 52 -5.82 3.39 13.90
N ASN A 53 -5.32 3.32 15.13
CA ASN A 53 -5.97 2.64 16.26
C ASN A 53 -6.38 1.21 15.90
N PHE A 54 -5.46 0.47 15.26
CA PHE A 54 -5.68 -0.88 14.74
C PHE A 54 -5.86 -1.92 15.86
N ASP A 55 -5.32 -1.65 17.04
CA ASP A 55 -5.49 -2.41 18.28
C ASP A 55 -6.97 -2.62 18.62
N ALA A 56 -7.79 -1.57 18.46
CA ALA A 56 -9.24 -1.64 18.66
C ALA A 56 -9.96 -2.57 17.66
N LEU A 57 -9.28 -2.95 16.57
CA LEU A 57 -9.80 -3.78 15.48
C LEU A 57 -9.27 -5.22 15.52
N GLU A 58 -8.33 -5.56 16.41
CA GLU A 58 -7.70 -6.89 16.49
C GLU A 58 -8.67 -8.04 16.73
N LYS A 59 -9.82 -7.76 17.35
CA LYS A 59 -10.89 -8.76 17.53
C LYS A 59 -11.66 -9.07 16.24
N ARG A 60 -11.52 -8.25 15.20
CA ARG A 60 -12.25 -8.35 13.93
C ARG A 60 -11.35 -8.68 12.74
N PHE A 61 -10.07 -8.31 12.83
CA PHE A 61 -9.06 -8.54 11.81
C PHE A 61 -7.72 -8.92 12.45
N ASP A 62 -7.03 -9.91 11.90
CA ASP A 62 -5.74 -10.38 12.39
C ASP A 62 -4.58 -9.59 11.74
N PHE A 63 -4.24 -8.43 12.32
CA PHE A 63 -3.12 -7.60 11.85
C PHE A 63 -1.76 -8.28 12.06
N GLY A 64 -1.60 -9.02 13.17
CA GLY A 64 -0.35 -9.70 13.53
C GLY A 64 0.08 -10.74 12.48
N ALA A 65 -0.87 -11.38 11.78
CA ALA A 65 -0.53 -12.30 10.69
C ALA A 65 0.20 -11.64 9.50
N PHE A 66 0.12 -10.33 9.36
CA PHE A 66 0.80 -9.56 8.31
C PHE A 66 2.12 -8.94 8.77
N GLU A 67 2.42 -8.96 10.08
CA GLU A 67 3.59 -8.30 10.62
C GLU A 67 4.90 -8.96 10.12
N GLY A 68 5.81 -8.14 9.62
CA GLY A 68 7.14 -8.55 9.19
C GLY A 68 7.27 -8.87 7.69
N PRO A 69 8.51 -9.08 7.21
CA PRO A 69 8.82 -9.18 5.77
C PRO A 69 8.23 -10.43 5.10
N THR A 70 7.83 -11.43 5.88
CA THR A 70 7.38 -12.73 5.41
C THR A 70 6.09 -13.20 6.08
N GLY A 71 5.20 -12.28 6.48
CA GLY A 71 3.91 -12.54 7.14
C GLY A 71 3.42 -13.97 6.90
N THR A 72 3.39 -14.76 7.98
CA THR A 72 3.48 -16.24 7.94
C THR A 72 2.30 -16.93 7.24
N ARG A 73 1.28 -16.16 6.87
CA ARG A 73 0.20 -16.53 5.97
C ARG A 73 0.01 -15.31 5.08
N LYS A 74 0.34 -15.39 3.79
CA LYS A 74 0.13 -14.29 2.83
C LYS A 74 -1.24 -14.46 2.15
N PRO A 75 -2.39 -14.07 2.75
CA PRO A 75 -3.60 -13.96 1.97
C PRO A 75 -3.38 -12.87 0.91
N LEU A 76 -3.77 -13.20 -0.32
CA LEU A 76 -3.65 -12.26 -1.43
C LEU A 76 -4.58 -11.07 -1.20
N THR A 77 -4.02 -9.89 -1.26
CA THR A 77 -4.71 -8.61 -1.31
C THR A 77 -5.22 -8.39 -2.72
N GLU A 78 -6.45 -7.90 -2.86
CA GLU A 78 -7.01 -7.49 -4.14
C GLU A 78 -7.12 -5.97 -4.21
N ILE A 79 -6.51 -5.37 -5.22
CA ILE A 79 -6.57 -3.92 -5.48
C ILE A 79 -7.21 -3.69 -6.84
N THR A 80 -8.21 -2.81 -6.89
CA THR A 80 -9.04 -2.55 -8.07
C THR A 80 -9.05 -1.07 -8.39
N VAL A 81 -8.54 -0.73 -9.58
CA VAL A 81 -8.57 0.65 -10.14
C VAL A 81 -9.24 0.70 -11.53
N ALA A 82 -9.48 -0.47 -12.11
CA ALA A 82 -10.26 -0.72 -13.33
C ALA A 82 -10.46 -2.24 -13.48
N GLN A 83 -9.38 -2.99 -13.19
CA GLN A 83 -9.35 -4.43 -13.07
C GLN A 83 -8.75 -4.82 -11.71
N GLY A 84 -9.24 -5.91 -11.13
CA GLY A 84 -8.73 -6.44 -9.86
C GLY A 84 -7.35 -7.10 -10.04
N VAL A 85 -6.39 -6.69 -9.22
CA VAL A 85 -5.02 -7.21 -9.20
C VAL A 85 -4.74 -7.84 -7.85
N ARG A 86 -4.23 -9.08 -7.85
CA ARG A 86 -3.86 -9.79 -6.62
C ARG A 86 -2.37 -9.81 -6.35
N LEU A 87 -2.00 -9.38 -5.14
CA LEU A 87 -0.62 -9.24 -4.65
C LEU A 87 -0.54 -9.67 -3.17
N PRO A 88 0.60 -10.21 -2.73
CA PRO A 88 0.82 -10.45 -1.30
C PRO A 88 1.08 -9.12 -0.57
N ALA A 89 0.28 -8.81 0.45
CA ALA A 89 0.59 -7.71 1.37
C ALA A 89 1.41 -8.18 2.57
N SER A 90 2.16 -7.24 3.11
CA SER A 90 2.87 -7.31 4.38
C SER A 90 2.61 -6.02 5.15
N GLY A 91 2.73 -6.06 6.46
CA GLY A 91 2.53 -4.88 7.27
C GLY A 91 3.54 -4.73 8.39
N ALA A 92 3.50 -3.56 8.99
CA ALA A 92 4.31 -3.21 10.14
C ALA A 92 3.56 -2.17 10.98
N ILE A 93 3.76 -2.23 12.29
CA ILE A 93 3.33 -1.18 13.20
C ILE A 93 4.21 0.04 12.97
N ALA A 94 3.59 1.22 12.86
CA ALA A 94 4.30 2.48 12.75
C ALA A 94 5.17 2.75 13.98
N VAL A 95 6.20 3.58 13.83
CA VAL A 95 7.17 3.85 14.92
C VAL A 95 6.51 4.43 16.17
N ASP A 96 5.42 5.18 16.00
CA ASP A 96 4.64 5.73 17.11
C ASP A 96 3.76 4.69 17.83
N GLY A 97 3.64 3.48 17.29
CA GLY A 97 2.82 2.40 17.85
C GLY A 97 1.31 2.57 17.67
N THR A 98 0.85 3.63 16.99
CA THR A 98 -0.56 4.01 16.93
C THR A 98 -1.25 3.60 15.64
N SER A 99 -0.49 3.34 14.59
CA SER A 99 -1.03 2.91 13.30
C SER A 99 -0.35 1.65 12.79
N PHE A 100 -1.11 0.86 12.02
CA PHE A 100 -0.58 -0.28 11.29
C PHE A 100 -0.54 0.05 9.81
N SER A 101 0.65 -0.04 9.21
CA SER A 101 0.82 0.07 7.76
C SER A 101 0.64 -1.31 7.15
N LEU A 102 -0.33 -1.47 6.27
CA LEU A 102 -0.53 -2.67 5.46
C LEU A 102 -0.27 -2.32 4.01
N GLY A 103 0.74 -2.95 3.39
CA GLY A 103 1.22 -2.55 2.08
C GLY A 103 1.61 -3.69 1.17
N VAL A 104 1.57 -3.41 -0.13
CA VAL A 104 2.19 -4.20 -1.18
C VAL A 104 3.41 -3.43 -1.67
N ALA A 105 4.54 -4.12 -1.79
CA ALA A 105 5.78 -3.54 -2.24
C ALA A 105 6.45 -4.46 -3.26
N ALA A 106 7.20 -3.88 -4.19
CA ALA A 106 8.11 -4.62 -5.05
C ALA A 106 9.39 -3.81 -5.25
N ALA A 107 10.53 -4.50 -5.17
CA ALA A 107 11.80 -3.91 -5.58
C ALA A 107 11.81 -3.60 -7.09
N LEU A 108 12.48 -2.52 -7.51
CA LEU A 108 12.60 -2.21 -8.95
C LEU A 108 13.52 -3.21 -9.67
N ARG A 109 14.20 -4.10 -8.94
CA ARG A 109 15.07 -5.17 -9.47
C ARG A 109 14.78 -6.48 -8.75
N GLY A 110 14.64 -7.58 -9.50
CA GLY A 110 14.47 -8.93 -8.97
C GLY A 110 13.01 -9.35 -8.70
N GLU A 111 12.06 -8.43 -8.82
CA GLU A 111 10.62 -8.67 -8.57
C GLU A 111 9.72 -8.23 -9.74
N GLU A 112 10.14 -8.52 -10.97
CA GLU A 112 9.50 -7.99 -12.20
C GLU A 112 7.99 -8.24 -12.28
N ALA A 113 7.53 -9.43 -11.86
CA ALA A 113 6.11 -9.79 -11.90
C ALA A 113 5.27 -8.96 -10.91
N ALA A 114 5.76 -8.77 -9.68
CA ALA A 114 5.08 -7.94 -8.67
C ALA A 114 5.16 -6.46 -9.04
N LEU A 115 6.32 -6.00 -9.53
CA LEU A 115 6.53 -4.64 -9.99
C LEU A 115 5.61 -4.28 -11.15
N ARG A 116 5.43 -5.18 -12.13
CA ARG A 116 4.52 -4.95 -13.27
C ARG A 116 3.09 -4.71 -12.79
N LYS A 117 2.61 -5.54 -11.87
CA LYS A 117 1.27 -5.40 -11.26
C LYS A 117 1.13 -4.08 -10.51
N LEU A 118 2.13 -3.70 -9.69
CA LEU A 118 2.11 -2.42 -8.96
C LEU A 118 2.15 -1.23 -9.91
N ARG A 119 2.97 -1.28 -10.97
CA ARG A 119 3.01 -0.24 -12.01
C ARG A 119 1.65 -0.08 -12.70
N THR A 120 0.94 -1.18 -12.99
CA THR A 120 -0.43 -1.10 -13.54
C THR A 120 -1.39 -0.37 -12.60
N ILE A 121 -1.37 -0.70 -11.30
CA ILE A 121 -2.23 -0.05 -10.30
C ILE A 121 -1.87 1.44 -10.18
N ALA A 122 -0.58 1.76 -10.00
CA ALA A 122 -0.08 3.12 -9.87
C ALA A 122 -0.38 3.98 -11.11
N ALA A 123 -0.14 3.42 -12.31
CA ALA A 123 -0.44 4.11 -13.56
C ALA A 123 -1.94 4.40 -13.68
N ALA A 124 -2.81 3.42 -13.38
CA ALA A 124 -4.25 3.61 -13.41
C ALA A 124 -4.73 4.67 -12.40
N ALA A 125 -4.19 4.67 -11.18
CA ALA A 125 -4.53 5.67 -10.17
C ALA A 125 -4.06 7.08 -10.55
N SER A 126 -2.96 7.18 -11.31
CA SER A 126 -2.42 8.45 -11.80
C SER A 126 -2.99 8.93 -13.15
N ALA A 127 -3.88 8.14 -13.78
CA ALA A 127 -4.37 8.43 -15.13
C ALA A 127 -5.45 9.53 -15.16
N GLY A 128 -6.15 9.75 -14.05
CA GLY A 128 -7.22 10.72 -13.94
C GLY A 128 -8.09 10.47 -12.71
N PRO A 129 -9.17 11.25 -12.55
CA PRO A 129 -10.08 11.09 -11.42
C PRO A 129 -10.76 9.71 -11.45
N GLY A 130 -11.01 9.14 -10.28
CA GLY A 130 -11.59 7.81 -10.18
C GLY A 130 -11.74 7.32 -8.76
N THR A 131 -11.89 6.01 -8.61
CA THR A 131 -11.98 5.35 -7.30
C THR A 131 -11.11 4.11 -7.29
N LEU A 132 -10.18 4.08 -6.34
CA LEU A 132 -9.40 2.88 -6.04
C LEU A 132 -10.07 2.12 -4.89
N ARG A 133 -10.16 0.80 -5.04
CA ARG A 133 -10.63 -0.10 -3.98
C ARG A 133 -9.52 -1.07 -3.60
N TRP A 134 -9.35 -1.28 -2.31
CA TRP A 134 -8.44 -2.28 -1.76
C TRP A 134 -9.24 -3.22 -0.86
N ARG A 135 -9.05 -4.52 -1.04
CA ARG A 135 -9.65 -5.57 -0.23
C ARG A 135 -8.54 -6.45 0.34
N GLN A 136 -8.48 -6.51 1.67
CA GLN A 136 -7.62 -7.41 2.41
C GLN A 136 -8.44 -8.45 3.15
N GLU A 137 -8.24 -9.72 2.84
CA GLU A 137 -8.79 -10.84 3.62
C GLU A 137 -7.98 -11.05 4.91
N SER A 138 -8.67 -11.42 5.99
CA SER A 138 -8.02 -11.90 7.22
C SER A 138 -7.72 -13.40 7.11
N PRO A 139 -6.56 -13.87 7.57
CA PRO A 139 -6.26 -15.29 7.63
C PRO A 139 -6.97 -16.02 8.78
N ARG A 140 -7.55 -15.29 9.74
CA ARG A 140 -8.33 -15.87 10.83
C ARG A 140 -9.77 -16.11 10.37
N LYS A 141 -10.23 -17.37 10.51
CA LYS A 141 -11.58 -17.77 10.06
C LYS A 141 -12.65 -16.99 10.83
N GLY A 142 -13.61 -16.41 10.09
CA GLY A 142 -14.75 -15.68 10.66
C GLY A 142 -14.54 -14.17 10.78
N ASP A 143 -13.31 -13.70 10.55
CA ASP A 143 -13.00 -12.27 10.50
C ASP A 143 -13.61 -11.59 9.28
N ALA A 144 -13.88 -10.30 9.43
CA ALA A 144 -14.29 -9.47 8.31
C ALA A 144 -13.06 -9.00 7.52
N PRO A 145 -13.13 -8.90 6.17
CA PRO A 145 -12.08 -8.28 5.40
C PRO A 145 -12.01 -6.78 5.67
N ILE A 146 -10.83 -6.18 5.43
CA ILE A 146 -10.67 -4.73 5.34
C ILE A 146 -11.01 -4.31 3.90
N LEU A 147 -12.01 -3.46 3.75
CA LEU A 147 -12.39 -2.85 2.48
C LEU A 147 -12.09 -1.36 2.52
N VAL A 148 -11.16 -0.90 1.70
CA VAL A 148 -10.74 0.50 1.64
C VAL A 148 -11.18 1.09 0.31
N THR A 149 -11.82 2.26 0.36
CA THR A 149 -12.22 3.03 -0.82
C THR A 149 -11.51 4.37 -0.80
N VAL A 150 -10.85 4.70 -1.90
CA VAL A 150 -10.08 5.93 -2.07
C VAL A 150 -10.64 6.71 -3.26
N PRO A 151 -11.29 7.85 -3.02
CA PRO A 151 -11.58 8.78 -4.11
C PRO A 151 -10.27 9.41 -4.59
N VAL A 152 -10.03 9.41 -5.89
CA VAL A 152 -8.90 10.07 -6.51
C VAL A 152 -9.43 11.27 -7.28
N SER A 153 -9.09 12.48 -6.84
CA SER A 153 -9.41 13.70 -7.59
C SER A 153 -8.43 13.89 -8.76
N ALA A 154 -8.75 14.80 -9.68
CA ALA A 154 -7.81 15.15 -10.76
C ALA A 154 -6.47 15.68 -10.21
N ALA A 155 -6.53 16.54 -9.17
CA ALA A 155 -5.33 17.05 -8.51
C ALA A 155 -4.52 15.92 -7.83
N ASP A 156 -5.19 14.93 -7.24
CA ASP A 156 -4.51 13.76 -6.66
C ASP A 156 -3.83 12.91 -7.73
N ALA A 157 -4.52 12.67 -8.85
CA ALA A 157 -3.96 11.93 -9.97
C ALA A 157 -2.69 12.61 -10.52
N ASP A 158 -2.70 13.94 -10.66
CA ASP A 158 -1.53 14.71 -11.08
C ASP A 158 -0.39 14.64 -10.05
N ARG A 159 -0.70 14.75 -8.76
CA ARG A 159 0.30 14.58 -7.68
C ARG A 159 0.91 13.18 -7.69
N LEU A 160 0.09 12.14 -7.84
CA LEU A 160 0.54 10.75 -7.97
C LEU A 160 1.42 10.58 -9.21
N LYS A 161 1.01 11.12 -10.36
CA LYS A 161 1.76 11.05 -11.61
C LYS A 161 3.16 11.65 -11.46
N ALA A 162 3.24 12.83 -10.86
CA ALA A 162 4.52 13.51 -10.62
C ALA A 162 5.41 12.74 -9.64
N ALA A 163 4.85 12.29 -8.52
CA ALA A 163 5.58 11.59 -7.47
C ALA A 163 6.10 10.20 -7.91
N LEU A 164 5.30 9.47 -8.68
CA LEU A 164 5.59 8.09 -9.07
C LEU A 164 6.36 7.98 -10.39
N ALA A 165 6.50 9.09 -11.14
CA ALA A 165 7.21 9.10 -12.42
C ALA A 165 8.55 8.33 -12.39
N PRO A 166 9.45 8.51 -11.41
CA PRO A 166 10.74 7.81 -11.39
C PRO A 166 10.63 6.28 -11.31
N CYS A 167 9.59 5.76 -10.67
CA CYS A 167 9.36 4.32 -10.53
C CYS A 167 8.54 3.73 -11.69
N LEU A 168 7.75 4.56 -12.37
CA LEU A 168 6.95 4.18 -13.53
C LEU A 168 7.74 4.21 -14.84
N THR A 169 8.67 5.16 -15.00
CA THR A 169 9.48 5.32 -16.22
C THR A 169 10.77 4.50 -16.21
N GLY A 170 11.13 3.88 -15.07
CA GLY A 170 12.36 3.11 -14.92
C GLY A 170 12.44 1.91 -15.86
N GLN A 171 13.11 2.14 -16.99
CA GLN A 171 13.82 1.16 -17.82
C GLN A 171 15.20 0.87 -17.21
#